data_AF-A0A3M1JMX1-F1
#
_entry.id   AF-A0A3M1JMX1-F1
#
_cell.length_a   1.000
_cell.length_b   1.000
_cell.length_c   1.000
_cell.angle_alpha   90.00
_cell.angle_beta   90.00
_cell.angle_gamma   90.00
#
_symmetry.space_group_name_H-M   'P 1'
#
loop_
_entity.id
_entity.type
_entity.pdbx_description
1 polymer ?
#
loop_
_entity_poly.entity_id
_entity_poly.type
_entity_poly.pdbx_seq_one_letter_code
_entity_poly.pdbx_strand_id
1 'polypeptide(L)'
;MTVHTVYEVRAYREDDWQIEAVLDDQSLAVAAARKIESRFANTPVVVVQEIRDVARNHLKSRSVYRSEPAGQAADGDGGAKAPPSDARRSAKREAVKTGARAVRPAAEAQDTVCSAAGTQLPWVLFGLLLLTIATYVAVKSFSA
;
A
#
# COMPACT_ATOMS: atom_id res chain seq x y z
N MET A 1 -23.47 -15.89 14.30
CA MET A 1 -22.46 -15.95 13.20
C MET A 1 -21.85 -14.57 13.09
N THR A 2 -20.56 -14.42 13.36
CA THR A 2 -19.88 -13.12 13.33
C THR A 2 -19.27 -12.91 11.96
N VAL A 3 -19.86 -12.00 11.19
CA VAL A 3 -19.38 -11.63 9.85
C VAL A 3 -18.63 -10.31 9.98
N HIS A 4 -17.39 -10.28 9.48
CA HIS A 4 -16.61 -9.05 9.42
C HIS A 4 -16.56 -8.57 7.98
N THR A 5 -16.94 -7.31 7.78
CA THR A 5 -16.85 -6.63 6.49
C THR A 5 -15.69 -5.66 6.56
N VAL A 6 -14.83 -5.69 5.57
CA VAL A 6 -13.68 -4.79 5.43
C VAL A 6 -13.74 -4.15 4.05
N TYR A 7 -13.43 -2.87 3.97
CA TYR A 7 -13.40 -2.08 2.74
C TYR A 7 -11.96 -1.61 2.50
N GLU A 8 -11.34 -2.08 1.42
CA GLU A 8 -10.02 -1.62 0.98
C GLU A 8 -10.18 -0.57 -0.11
N VAL A 9 -9.56 0.59 0.06
CA VAL A 9 -9.48 1.62 -0.97
C VAL A 9 -8.12 1.50 -1.64
N ARG A 10 -8.11 1.27 -2.96
CA ARG A 10 -6.89 1.17 -3.77
C ARG A 10 -6.86 2.26 -4.83
N ALA A 11 -5.69 2.85 -5.05
CA ALA A 11 -5.45 3.80 -6.12
C ALA A 11 -4.40 3.23 -7.07
N TYR A 12 -4.56 3.45 -8.37
CA TYR A 12 -3.57 3.04 -9.35
C TYR A 12 -2.49 4.11 -9.48
N ARG A 13 -1.27 3.83 -9.02
CA ARG A 13 -0.11 4.74 -9.09
C ARG A 13 1.15 3.97 -9.45
N GLU A 14 2.06 4.63 -10.16
CA GLU A 14 3.38 4.05 -10.50
C GLU A 14 3.24 2.66 -11.17
N ASP A 15 2.25 2.52 -12.06
CA ASP A 15 1.90 1.29 -12.78
C ASP A 15 1.46 0.09 -11.92
N ASP A 16 1.11 0.31 -10.66
CA ASP A 16 0.58 -0.72 -9.76
C ASP A 16 -0.63 -0.24 -8.91
N TRP A 17 -1.37 -1.20 -8.36
CA TRP A 17 -2.47 -0.95 -7.44
C TRP A 17 -1.94 -0.83 -6.01
N GLN A 18 -1.94 0.38 -5.46
CA GLN A 18 -1.52 0.64 -4.08
C GLN A 18 -2.73 0.71 -3.14
N ILE A 19 -2.62 0.11 -1.96
CA ILE A 19 -3.66 0.19 -0.91
C ILE A 19 -3.44 1.49 -0.14
N GLU A 20 -4.41 2.38 -0.18
CA GLU A 20 -4.36 3.69 0.48
C GLU A 20 -5.03 3.67 1.85
N ALA A 21 -6.11 2.90 1.99
CA ALA A 21 -6.86 2.79 3.24
C ALA A 21 -7.56 1.43 3.36
N VAL A 22 -7.73 0.98 4.60
CA VAL A 22 -8.53 -0.18 4.98
C VAL A 22 -9.48 0.25 6.09
N LEU A 23 -10.77 0.11 5.87
CA LEU A 23 -11.84 0.67 6.70
C LEU A 23 -12.90 -0.40 6.98
N ASP A 24 -13.60 -0.30 8.09
CA ASP A 24 -14.70 -1.20 8.48
C ASP A 24 -16.07 -0.66 8.03
N ASP A 25 -16.15 0.63 7.74
CA ASP A 25 -17.36 1.32 7.30
C ASP A 25 -17.35 1.68 5.80
N GLN A 26 -18.45 1.38 5.11
CA GLN A 26 -18.62 1.65 3.68
C GLN A 26 -18.60 3.14 3.35
N SER A 27 -19.28 3.95 4.15
CA SER A 27 -19.42 5.39 3.92
C SER A 27 -18.07 6.10 4.10
N LEU A 28 -17.28 5.68 5.09
CA LEU A 28 -15.91 6.15 5.26
C LEU A 28 -15.02 5.74 4.09
N ALA A 29 -15.16 4.51 3.59
CA ALA A 29 -14.39 4.03 2.44
C ALA A 29 -14.69 4.83 1.16
N VAL A 30 -15.96 5.13 0.90
CA VAL A 30 -16.38 5.97 -0.23
C VAL A 30 -15.89 7.41 -0.06
N ALA A 31 -15.97 7.98 1.15
CA ALA A 31 -15.46 9.32 1.42
C ALA A 31 -13.94 9.40 1.22
N ALA A 32 -13.20 8.39 1.66
CA ALA A 32 -11.76 8.28 1.45
C ALA A 32 -11.42 8.15 -0.05
N ALA A 33 -12.15 7.32 -0.79
CA ALA A 33 -11.97 7.18 -2.24
C ALA A 33 -12.18 8.52 -2.96
N ARG A 34 -13.26 9.26 -2.65
CA ARG A 34 -13.53 10.59 -3.21
C ARG A 34 -12.44 11.62 -2.87
N LYS A 35 -11.90 11.54 -1.65
CA LYS A 35 -10.80 12.41 -1.21
C LYS A 35 -9.50 12.12 -1.96
N ILE A 36 -9.24 10.86 -2.32
CA ILE A 36 -8.07 10.48 -3.13
C ILE A 36 -8.27 10.93 -4.58
N GLU A 37 -9.46 10.70 -5.13
CA GLU A 37 -9.83 11.12 -6.49
C GLU A 37 -9.69 12.64 -6.67
N SER A 38 -10.11 13.45 -5.69
CA SER A 38 -9.96 14.91 -5.76
C SER A 38 -8.51 15.39 -5.62
N ARG A 39 -7.65 14.62 -4.94
CA ARG A 39 -6.24 14.96 -4.76
C ARG A 39 -5.41 14.64 -6.00
N PHE A 40 -5.75 13.58 -6.73
CA PHE A 40 -4.99 13.10 -7.88
C PHE A 40 -5.90 13.01 -9.09
N ALA A 41 -6.02 14.13 -9.82
CA ALA A 41 -6.78 14.20 -11.06
C ALA A 41 -6.36 13.05 -12.00
N ASN A 42 -7.34 12.31 -12.53
CA ASN A 42 -7.18 11.17 -13.44
C ASN A 42 -6.57 9.89 -12.85
N THR A 43 -6.46 9.76 -11.52
CA THR A 43 -6.06 8.48 -10.91
C THR A 43 -7.27 7.57 -10.74
N PRO A 44 -7.30 6.37 -11.36
CA PRO A 44 -8.34 5.39 -11.08
C PRO A 44 -8.33 4.95 -9.62
N VAL A 45 -9.49 5.02 -8.96
CA VAL A 45 -9.67 4.57 -7.57
C VAL A 45 -10.70 3.46 -7.53
N VAL A 46 -10.43 2.43 -6.73
CA VAL A 46 -11.34 1.32 -6.51
C VAL A 46 -11.56 1.05 -5.02
N VAL A 47 -12.81 0.74 -4.67
CA VAL A 47 -13.17 0.28 -3.33
C VAL A 47 -13.52 -1.20 -3.42
N VAL A 48 -12.79 -2.02 -2.68
CA VAL A 48 -12.98 -3.46 -2.60
C VAL A 48 -13.65 -3.79 -1.27
N GLN A 49 -14.87 -4.29 -1.31
CA GLN A 49 -15.54 -4.84 -0.13
C GLN A 49 -15.17 -6.31 0.01
N GLU A 50 -14.66 -6.71 1.17
CA GLU A 50 -14.34 -8.07 1.54
C GLU A 50 -15.23 -8.50 2.71
N ILE A 51 -16.03 -9.55 2.52
CA ILE A 51 -16.86 -10.13 3.57
C ILE A 51 -16.21 -11.43 4.04
N ARG A 52 -15.74 -11.47 5.29
CA ARG A 52 -15.13 -12.65 5.92
C ARG A 52 -16.07 -13.27 6.95
N ASP A 53 -16.21 -14.59 6.85
CA ASP A 53 -16.78 -15.40 7.92
C ASP A 53 -15.65 -15.79 8.88
N VAL A 54 -15.61 -15.15 10.06
CA VAL A 54 -14.54 -15.37 11.03
C VAL A 54 -14.63 -16.74 11.68
N ALA A 55 -15.83 -17.33 11.76
CA ALA A 55 -16.00 -18.66 12.33
C ALA A 55 -15.36 -19.75 11.44
N ARG A 56 -15.29 -19.53 10.13
CA ARG A 56 -14.75 -20.48 9.15
C ARG A 56 -13.41 -20.05 8.56
N ASN A 57 -12.90 -18.89 8.96
CA ASN A 57 -11.76 -18.21 8.35
C ASN A 57 -11.83 -18.23 6.81
N HIS A 58 -13.03 -17.99 6.26
CA HIS A 58 -13.30 -18.15 4.84
C HIS A 58 -13.82 -16.83 4.24
N LEU A 59 -13.35 -16.53 3.03
CA LEU A 59 -13.86 -15.41 2.23
C LEU A 59 -15.27 -15.76 1.74
N LYS A 60 -16.27 -14.95 2.10
CA LYS A 60 -17.66 -15.19 1.70
C LYS A 60 -18.02 -14.48 0.40
N SER A 61 -17.58 -13.24 0.23
CA SER A 61 -17.90 -12.43 -0.96
C SER A 61 -16.91 -11.28 -1.15
N ARG A 62 -16.77 -10.84 -2.40
CA ARG A 62 -15.98 -9.66 -2.79
C ARG A 62 -16.72 -8.85 -3.85
N SER A 63 -16.88 -7.55 -3.63
CA SER A 63 -17.39 -6.59 -4.63
C SER A 63 -16.35 -5.49 -4.88
N VAL A 64 -16.29 -4.98 -6.12
CA VAL A 64 -15.36 -3.93 -6.53
C VAL A 64 -16.15 -2.77 -7.12
N TYR A 65 -16.05 -1.61 -6.48
CA TYR A 65 -16.62 -0.36 -6.96
C TYR A 65 -15.52 0.46 -7.65
N ARG A 66 -15.80 1.00 -8.83
CA ARG A 66 -14.88 1.83 -9.62
C ARG A 66 -15.50 3.21 -9.79
N SER A 67 -14.72 4.28 -9.62
CA SER A 67 -15.11 5.58 -10.16
C SER A 67 -14.56 5.69 -11.59
N GLU A 68 -15.41 6.09 -12.53
CA GLU A 68 -14.94 6.50 -13.86
C GLU A 68 -14.49 7.96 -13.76
N PRO A 69 -13.32 8.32 -14.33
CA PRO A 69 -12.88 9.70 -14.35
C PRO A 69 -13.90 10.54 -15.12
N ALA A 70 -14.39 11.62 -14.51
CA ALA A 70 -15.49 12.48 -14.99
C ALA A 70 -15.23 13.24 -16.31
N GLY A 71 -14.26 12.83 -17.12
CA GLY A 71 -13.85 13.49 -18.37
C GLY A 71 -13.87 12.61 -19.62
N GLN A 72 -14.23 11.32 -19.53
CA GLN A 72 -14.35 10.46 -20.71
C GLN A 72 -15.81 10.10 -20.97
N ALA A 73 -16.49 10.98 -21.71
CA ALA A 73 -17.71 10.63 -22.40
C ALA A 73 -17.34 9.74 -23.61
N ALA A 74 -17.93 8.54 -23.64
CA ALA A 74 -18.13 7.65 -24.79
C ALA A 74 -16.90 7.13 -25.57
N ASP A 75 -17.03 5.87 -26.01
CA ASP A 75 -16.27 5.23 -27.08
C ASP A 75 -14.78 4.94 -26.83
N GLY A 76 -14.51 3.79 -26.24
CA GLY A 76 -13.16 3.22 -26.31
C GLY A 76 -12.97 2.00 -25.43
N ASP A 77 -12.72 0.87 -26.07
CA ASP A 77 -12.15 -0.38 -25.54
C ASP A 77 -10.73 -0.12 -24.96
N GLY A 78 -10.64 0.76 -23.97
CA GLY A 78 -9.42 1.26 -23.37
C GLY A 78 -9.07 0.40 -22.17
N GLY A 79 -8.10 -0.50 -22.34
CA GLY A 79 -7.61 -1.46 -21.36
C GLY A 79 -7.12 -0.87 -20.03
N ALA A 80 -8.06 -0.40 -19.20
CA ALA A 80 -7.84 -0.14 -17.79
C ALA A 80 -7.52 -1.48 -17.13
N LYS A 81 -6.23 -1.76 -16.98
CA LYS A 81 -5.63 -2.93 -16.32
C LYS A 81 -6.48 -3.33 -15.12
N ALA A 82 -7.31 -4.36 -15.32
CA ALA A 82 -8.27 -4.78 -14.30
C ALA A 82 -7.51 -5.02 -12.98
N PRO A 83 -8.04 -4.56 -11.83
CA PRO A 83 -7.43 -4.83 -10.55
C PRO A 83 -7.22 -6.34 -10.43
N PRO A 84 -6.04 -6.79 -9.98
CA PRO A 84 -5.72 -8.21 -9.96
C PRO A 84 -6.79 -8.95 -9.16
N SER A 85 -7.46 -9.90 -9.82
CA SER A 85 -8.29 -10.88 -9.15
C SER A 85 -7.37 -11.84 -8.40
N ASP A 86 -7.62 -12.03 -7.11
CA ASP A 86 -6.72 -12.77 -6.21
C ASP A 86 -6.61 -14.28 -6.50
N ALA A 87 -7.19 -14.80 -7.60
CA ALA A 87 -6.87 -16.16 -8.09
C ALA A 87 -5.35 -16.36 -8.24
N ARG A 88 -4.61 -15.28 -8.54
CA ARG A 88 -3.14 -15.29 -8.63
C ARG A 88 -2.43 -15.28 -7.26
N ARG A 89 -3.09 -14.81 -6.19
CA ARG A 89 -2.53 -14.71 -4.83
C ARG A 89 -2.68 -16.02 -4.05
N SER A 90 -3.74 -16.79 -4.30
CA SER A 90 -3.92 -18.15 -3.77
C SER A 90 -2.86 -19.12 -4.31
N ALA A 91 -2.61 -19.09 -5.63
CA ALA A 91 -1.62 -19.96 -6.27
C ALA A 91 -0.19 -19.72 -5.76
N LYS A 92 0.18 -18.47 -5.46
CA LYS A 92 1.50 -18.15 -4.92
C LYS A 92 1.67 -18.63 -3.46
N ARG A 93 0.59 -18.77 -2.69
CA ARG A 93 0.65 -19.28 -1.30
C ARG A 93 0.65 -20.81 -1.24
N GLU A 94 0.06 -21.51 -2.21
CA GLU A 94 0.11 -22.97 -2.26
C GLU A 94 1.48 -23.50 -2.70
N ALA A 95 2.19 -22.79 -3.59
CA ALA A 95 3.54 -23.16 -4.00
C ALA A 95 4.55 -23.16 -2.82
N VAL A 96 4.34 -22.32 -1.81
CA VAL A 96 5.22 -22.24 -0.62
C VAL A 96 4.95 -23.40 0.36
N LYS A 97 3.75 -23.98 0.36
CA LYS A 97 3.37 -25.03 1.33
C LYS A 97 3.85 -26.44 0.94
N THR A 98 4.30 -26.63 -0.30
CA THR A 98 4.76 -27.94 -0.81
C THR A 98 6.28 -28.14 -0.70
N GLY A 99 7.01 -27.18 -0.11
CA GLY A 99 8.48 -27.25 0.07
C GLY A 99 8.97 -27.65 1.48
N ALA A 100 8.09 -27.74 2.48
CA ALA A 100 8.50 -27.96 3.86
C ALA A 100 8.21 -29.39 4.35
N ARG A 101 8.87 -30.38 3.72
CA ARG A 101 9.04 -31.71 4.31
C ARG A 101 10.52 -32.07 4.30
N ALA A 102 11.25 -31.66 5.33
CA ALA A 102 12.47 -32.33 5.81
C ALA A 102 13.04 -31.61 7.05
N VAL A 103 13.19 -32.37 8.16
CA VAL A 103 14.26 -32.25 9.19
C VAL A 103 14.09 -31.10 10.21
N ARG A 104 14.21 -31.20 11.55
CA ARG A 104 14.56 -32.17 12.62
C ARG A 104 14.10 -31.51 13.96
N PRO A 105 13.92 -32.23 15.08
CA PRO A 105 13.46 -31.63 16.34
C PRO A 105 14.60 -31.07 17.22
N ALA A 106 14.23 -30.05 18.01
CA ALA A 106 14.73 -29.62 19.33
C ALA A 106 16.25 -29.51 19.60
N ALA A 107 16.72 -28.27 19.84
CA ALA A 107 17.71 -27.92 20.87
C ALA A 107 17.76 -26.39 21.07
N GLU A 108 18.00 -25.99 22.32
CA GLU A 108 18.32 -24.63 22.79
C GLU A 108 19.44 -23.93 22.00
N ALA A 109 19.36 -22.59 21.89
CA ALA A 109 20.36 -21.64 22.42
C ALA A 109 20.23 -20.25 21.79
N GLN A 110 20.05 -19.26 22.66
CA GLN A 110 20.68 -17.93 22.75
C GLN A 110 21.11 -17.16 21.50
N ASP A 111 20.68 -15.89 21.51
CA ASP A 111 21.41 -14.67 21.15
C ASP A 111 22.25 -14.66 19.87
N THR A 112 21.76 -13.94 18.85
CA THR A 112 22.65 -13.08 18.08
C THR A 112 21.92 -11.92 17.43
N VAL A 113 22.51 -10.75 17.63
CA VAL A 113 22.19 -9.44 17.08
C VAL A 113 22.55 -9.42 15.59
N CYS A 114 21.61 -9.05 14.72
CA CYS A 114 21.87 -8.50 13.38
C CYS A 114 20.83 -7.39 13.15
N SER A 115 21.15 -6.11 13.35
CA SER A 115 21.82 -5.25 12.38
C SER A 115 21.23 -5.38 10.96
N ALA A 116 20.27 -4.50 10.66
CA ALA A 116 19.88 -4.17 9.31
C ALA A 116 19.74 -2.64 9.21
N ALA A 117 20.76 -2.05 8.59
CA ALA A 117 20.89 -0.64 8.30
C ALA A 117 19.75 -0.13 7.41
N GLY A 118 19.24 1.06 7.69
CA GLY A 118 18.36 1.74 6.74
C GLY A 118 17.55 2.89 7.32
N THR A 119 18.17 3.91 7.93
CA THR A 119 17.50 5.22 8.20
C THR A 119 18.44 6.35 8.64
N GLN A 120 19.69 6.44 8.15
CA GLN A 120 20.61 7.54 8.52
C GLN A 120 20.86 8.61 7.44
N LEU A 121 20.25 8.49 6.25
CA LEU A 121 20.47 9.44 5.15
C LEU A 121 19.84 10.86 5.32
N PRO A 122 18.72 11.11 6.02
CA PRO A 122 18.17 12.47 6.05
C PRO A 122 18.99 13.42 6.95
N TRP A 123 19.63 12.91 8.00
CA TRP A 123 20.38 13.73 8.95
C TRP A 123 21.69 14.28 8.37
N VAL A 124 22.37 13.49 7.52
CA VAL A 124 23.61 13.93 6.86
C VAL A 124 23.32 15.05 5.85
N LEU A 125 22.23 14.93 5.07
CA LEU A 125 21.81 15.98 4.13
C LEU A 125 21.37 17.25 4.87
N PHE A 126 20.66 17.11 5.99
CA PHE A 126 20.25 18.25 6.81
C PHE A 126 21.45 18.98 7.43
N GLY A 127 22.45 18.24 7.92
CA GLY A 127 23.69 18.82 8.44
C GLY A 127 24.49 19.58 7.37
N LEU A 128 24.59 19.03 6.15
CA LEU A 128 25.32 19.67 5.05
C LEU A 128 24.62 20.95 4.56
N LEU A 129 23.29 20.96 4.53
CA LEU A 129 22.51 22.15 4.17
C LEU A 129 22.73 23.29 5.19
N LEU A 130 22.67 22.98 6.49
CA LEU A 130 22.90 23.99 7.55
C LEU A 130 24.31 24.56 7.50
N LEU A 131 25.33 23.73 7.25
CA LEU A 131 26.70 24.18 7.11
C LEU A 131 26.86 25.17 5.94
N THR A 132 26.18 24.91 4.81
CA THR A 132 26.24 25.75 3.61
C THR A 132 25.56 27.12 3.85
N ILE A 133 24.46 27.13 4.60
CA ILE A 133 23.79 28.39 4.98
C ILE A 133 24.67 29.22 5.93
N ALA A 134 25.28 28.57 6.93
CA ALA A 134 26.15 29.25 7.89
C ALA A 134 27.37 29.90 7.22
N THR A 135 28.03 29.22 6.28
CA THR A 135 29.17 29.78 5.54
C THR A 135 28.75 30.95 4.65
N TYR A 136 27.60 30.86 3.97
CA TYR A 136 27.07 31.96 3.16
C TYR A 136 26.80 33.22 3.99
N VAL A 137 26.18 33.08 5.16
CA VAL A 137 25.92 34.21 6.07
C VAL A 137 27.24 34.82 6.55
N ALA A 138 28.22 34.01 6.95
CA ALA A 138 29.51 34.49 7.42
C ALA A 138 30.27 35.30 6.34
N VAL A 139 30.29 34.82 5.10
CA VAL A 139 30.91 35.53 3.97
C VAL A 139 30.20 36.86 3.70
N LYS A 140 28.87 36.87 3.72
CA LYS A 140 28.08 38.09 3.49
C LYS A 140 28.29 39.14 4.58
N SER A 141 28.41 38.72 5.84
CA SER A 141 28.68 39.62 6.97
C SER A 141 30.09 40.23 6.94
N PHE A 142 31.04 39.62 6.22
CA PHE A 142 32.40 40.16 6.07
C PHE A 142 32.56 41.12 4.88
N SER A 143 31.58 41.15 3.98
CA SER A 143 31.59 41.99 2.77
C SER A 143 30.80 43.30 2.91
N ALA A 144 30.20 43.55 4.09
CA ALA A 144 29.50 44.78 4.44
C ALA A 144 30.32 45.56 5.47
#